data_AF-A0A6N7KW05-F1
#
_entry.id   AF-A0A6N7KW05-F1
#
_cell.length_a   1.000
_cell.length_b   1.000
_cell.length_c   1.000
_cell.angle_alpha   90.00
_cell.angle_beta   90.00
_cell.angle_gamma   90.00
#
_symmetry.space_group_name_H-M   'P 1'
#
loop_
_entity.id
_entity.type
_entity.pdbx_description
1 polymer ?
#
loop_
_entity_poly.entity_id
_entity_poly.type
_entity_poly.pdbx_seq_one_letter_code
_entity_poly.pdbx_strand_id
1 'polypeptide(L)'
;MYSLPAPLVDRLRTQLAQMPELITLAHLALAPGSGRRGARVSGATRTAPLPCNPGTLSLIGPTATDTVHDEYGDQDQTPGLSLLSTWARTVIDDRQRANDWTGWTRPAGHERERTVSVAVKVLLLHLDWAATRPYARDMADEIGRLHGHLNRAAGYPIAPTPQPRQVCPRCQLMTVTVRPDGMRECSTLDCRAVLSADEYADRAECTLAELAAA
;
A
#
# COMPACT_ATOMS: atom_id res chain seq x y z
N MET A 1 -16.06 -2.76 -20.18
CA MET A 1 -15.36 -3.87 -19.52
C MET A 1 -14.63 -3.28 -18.32
N TYR A 2 -15.11 -3.53 -17.10
CA TYR A 2 -14.67 -2.84 -15.87
C TYR A 2 -13.54 -3.63 -15.19
N SER A 3 -12.38 -3.73 -15.84
CA SER A 3 -11.21 -4.38 -15.25
C SER A 3 -10.13 -3.35 -14.95
N LEU A 4 -9.51 -3.44 -13.77
CA LEU A 4 -8.32 -2.68 -13.45
C LEU A 4 -7.15 -3.15 -14.32
N PRO A 5 -6.34 -2.23 -14.86
CA PRO A 5 -5.10 -2.59 -15.54
C PRO A 5 -4.13 -3.24 -14.54
N ALA A 6 -3.37 -4.24 -15.00
CA ALA A 6 -2.35 -4.96 -14.21
C ALA A 6 -1.49 -4.07 -13.29
N PRO A 7 -0.90 -2.94 -13.75
CA PRO A 7 -0.08 -2.09 -12.87
C PRO A 7 -0.86 -1.49 -11.68
N LEU A 8 -2.16 -1.24 -11.81
CA LEU A 8 -2.98 -0.77 -10.69
C LEU A 8 -3.29 -1.90 -9.71
N VAL A 9 -3.46 -3.14 -10.19
CA VAL A 9 -3.64 -4.31 -9.33
C VAL A 9 -2.38 -4.58 -8.50
N ASP A 10 -1.20 -4.52 -9.11
CA ASP A 10 0.09 -4.70 -8.41
C ASP A 10 0.34 -3.62 -7.38
N ARG A 11 -0.01 -2.37 -7.71
CA ARG A 11 0.05 -1.25 -6.77
C ARG A 11 -0.90 -1.49 -5.58
N LEU A 12 -2.14 -1.85 -5.85
CA LEU A 12 -3.13 -2.11 -4.80
C LEU A 12 -2.72 -3.28 -3.90
N ARG A 13 -2.19 -4.35 -4.49
CA ARG A 13 -1.62 -5.49 -3.75
C ARG A 13 -0.51 -5.05 -2.81
N THR A 14 0.42 -4.24 -3.31
CA THR A 14 1.53 -3.68 -2.53
C THR A 14 1.01 -2.82 -1.38
N GLN A 15 0.06 -1.92 -1.66
CA GLN A 15 -0.53 -1.04 -0.65
C GLN A 15 -1.21 -1.85 0.46
N LEU A 16 -2.01 -2.86 0.10
CA LEU A 16 -2.66 -3.75 1.05
C LEU A 16 -1.66 -4.57 1.88
N ALA A 17 -0.58 -5.08 1.25
CA ALA A 17 0.46 -5.83 1.95
C ALA A 17 1.21 -4.97 2.99
N GLN A 18 1.37 -3.66 2.73
CA GLN A 18 2.03 -2.72 3.63
C GLN A 18 1.11 -2.20 4.77
N MET A 19 -0.21 -2.34 4.65
CA MET A 19 -1.18 -1.80 5.61
C MET A 19 -0.91 -2.22 7.07
N PRO A 20 -0.66 -3.50 7.41
CA PRO A 20 -0.48 -3.91 8.79
C PRO A 20 0.69 -3.20 9.49
N GLU A 21 1.80 -3.03 8.75
CA GLU A 21 2.98 -2.31 9.24
C GLU A 21 2.68 -0.82 9.38
N LEU A 22 2.09 -0.18 8.37
CA LEU A 22 1.72 1.24 8.42
C LEU A 22 0.78 1.56 9.56
N ILE A 23 -0.23 0.71 9.81
CA ILE A 23 -1.16 0.86 10.92
C ILE A 23 -0.38 0.82 12.24
N THR A 24 0.54 -0.12 12.40
CA THR A 24 1.35 -0.25 13.61
C THR A 24 2.25 0.97 13.82
N LEU A 25 2.95 1.41 12.77
CA LEU A 25 3.81 2.59 12.81
C LEU A 25 3.01 3.87 13.12
N ALA A 26 1.83 4.04 12.51
CA ALA A 26 0.94 5.15 12.82
C ALA A 26 0.54 5.11 14.31
N HIS A 27 0.12 3.96 14.85
CA HIS A 27 -0.21 3.83 16.28
C HIS A 27 0.97 4.20 17.18
N LEU A 28 2.18 3.73 16.85
CA LEU A 28 3.37 4.06 17.62
C LEU A 28 3.72 5.54 17.54
N ALA A 29 3.59 6.17 16.38
CA ALA A 29 3.82 7.61 16.21
C ALA A 29 2.85 8.46 17.05
N LEU A 30 1.64 7.96 17.32
CA LEU A 30 0.66 8.65 18.16
C LEU A 30 0.81 8.38 19.66
N ALA A 31 1.56 7.35 20.05
CA ALA A 31 1.73 7.01 21.45
C ALA A 31 2.53 8.11 22.20
N PRO A 32 2.09 8.54 23.40
CA PRO A 32 2.82 9.54 24.17
C PRO A 32 4.23 9.03 24.51
N GLY A 33 5.25 9.82 24.17
CA GLY A 33 6.67 9.51 24.42
C GLY A 33 7.41 8.80 23.29
N SER A 34 6.78 8.53 22.14
CA SER A 34 7.44 7.94 20.95
C SER A 34 8.17 8.96 20.06
N GLY A 35 8.09 10.26 20.38
CA GLY A 35 8.84 11.31 19.71
C GLY A 35 10.35 11.06 19.81
N ARG A 36 11.09 11.40 18.74
CA ARG A 36 12.57 11.30 18.72
C ARG A 36 13.15 11.95 19.99
N ARG A 37 14.02 11.22 20.68
CA ARG A 37 14.81 11.63 21.86
C ARG A 37 15.78 12.81 21.62
N GLY A 38 15.57 13.60 20.56
CA GLY A 38 16.53 14.53 19.98
C GLY A 38 16.10 16.01 19.92
N ALA A 39 14.86 16.37 20.23
CA ALA A 39 14.54 17.77 20.48
C ALA A 39 14.84 18.08 21.96
N ARG A 40 16.10 18.42 22.27
CA ARG A 40 16.39 19.15 23.52
C ARG A 40 15.70 20.52 23.39
N VAL A 41 14.46 20.60 23.85
CA VAL A 41 13.80 21.89 24.08
C VAL A 41 14.40 22.45 25.37
N SER A 42 15.46 23.26 25.24
CA SER A 42 15.97 24.02 26.38
C SER A 42 15.02 25.18 26.65
N GLY A 43 14.07 25.00 27.57
CA GLY A 43 13.17 26.08 27.96
C GLY A 43 11.93 25.61 28.70
N ALA A 44 12.04 25.48 30.02
CA ALA A 44 11.02 25.78 31.04
C ALA A 44 9.51 25.69 30.69
N THR A 45 9.04 24.66 30.01
CA THR A 45 7.61 24.30 29.95
C THR A 45 7.46 22.79 30.10
N ARG A 46 7.31 22.34 31.36
CA ARG A 46 6.83 21.00 31.73
C ARG A 46 5.30 20.89 31.59
N THR A 47 4.72 21.61 30.64
CA THR A 47 3.37 21.34 30.18
C THR A 47 3.47 20.14 29.25
N ALA A 48 2.67 19.10 29.49
CA ALA A 48 2.52 17.99 28.57
C ALA A 48 2.36 18.55 27.14
N PRO A 49 2.97 17.94 26.10
CA PRO A 49 2.74 18.40 24.74
C PRO A 49 1.23 18.55 24.55
N LEU A 50 0.80 19.80 24.32
CA LEU A 50 -0.60 20.16 24.13
C LEU A 50 -1.22 19.27 23.05
N PRO A 51 -2.52 18.96 23.19
CA PRO A 51 -3.12 17.71 22.78
C PRO A 51 -2.86 17.45 21.31
N CYS A 52 -2.54 16.20 21.01
CA CYS A 52 -2.52 15.62 19.68
C CYS A 52 -3.55 16.31 18.81
N ASN A 53 -3.15 16.83 17.65
CA ASN A 53 -4.08 17.44 16.69
C ASN A 53 -5.31 16.51 16.58
N PRO A 54 -6.55 16.99 16.73
CA PRO A 54 -7.74 16.13 16.73
C PRO A 54 -7.88 15.34 15.43
N GLY A 55 -7.40 15.91 14.30
CA GLY A 55 -7.28 15.18 13.03
C GLY A 55 -6.31 14.00 13.12
N THR A 56 -5.32 14.08 14.02
CA THR A 56 -4.38 13.01 14.38
C THR A 56 -5.02 11.91 15.23
N LEU A 57 -5.93 12.26 16.15
CA LEU A 57 -6.73 11.28 16.92
C LEU A 57 -7.80 10.59 16.05
N SER A 58 -8.29 11.28 15.01
CA SER A 58 -9.17 10.71 13.99
C SER A 58 -8.47 9.68 13.09
N LEU A 59 -7.13 9.69 12.98
CA LEU A 59 -6.33 8.81 12.09
C LEU A 59 -6.44 7.31 12.41
N ILE A 60 -6.81 6.97 13.64
CA ILE A 60 -6.75 5.60 14.17
C ILE A 60 -8.11 5.13 14.72
N GLY A 61 -9.10 6.01 14.82
CA GLY A 61 -10.43 5.67 15.34
C GLY A 61 -11.28 4.86 14.35
N PRO A 62 -11.93 3.80 14.85
CA PRO A 62 -13.37 3.87 15.03
C PRO A 62 -13.73 3.52 16.48
N THR A 63 -13.72 4.51 17.37
CA THR A 63 -14.34 4.36 18.70
C THR A 63 -15.69 5.06 18.80
N ALA A 64 -16.04 5.93 17.85
CA ALA A 64 -17.39 6.44 17.73
C ALA A 64 -18.21 5.44 16.91
N THR A 65 -19.12 4.71 17.57
CA THR A 65 -20.18 3.93 16.93
C THR A 65 -21.22 4.81 16.25
N ASP A 66 -21.22 6.11 16.56
CA ASP A 66 -22.08 7.12 15.94
C ASP A 66 -21.29 7.98 14.95
N THR A 67 -21.94 8.34 13.85
CA THR A 67 -21.50 9.42 12.97
C THR A 67 -21.40 10.70 13.80
N VAL A 68 -20.17 11.19 14.02
CA VAL A 68 -19.96 12.53 14.55
C VAL A 68 -20.54 13.49 13.52
N HIS A 69 -21.70 14.06 13.84
CA HIS A 69 -22.36 15.03 12.99
C HIS A 69 -21.70 16.39 13.25
N ASP A 70 -20.79 16.79 12.37
CA ASP A 70 -20.30 18.16 12.35
C ASP A 70 -21.36 19.05 11.66
N GLU A 71 -21.98 19.93 12.44
CA GLU A 71 -22.99 20.89 11.97
C GLU A 71 -22.43 21.90 10.95
N TYR A 72 -21.10 22.07 10.90
CA TYR A 72 -20.42 23.04 10.04
C TYR A 72 -19.78 22.42 8.79
N GLY A 73 -19.82 21.10 8.63
CA GLY A 73 -19.41 20.41 7.39
C GLY A 73 -17.93 20.50 7.03
N ASP A 74 -17.07 21.00 7.94
CA ASP A 74 -15.64 21.24 7.68
C ASP A 74 -14.77 20.02 8.04
N GLN A 75 -15.35 18.95 8.58
CA GLN A 75 -14.67 17.67 8.69
C GLN A 75 -14.65 16.94 7.34
N ASP A 76 -13.62 17.26 6.56
CA ASP A 76 -13.19 16.46 5.41
C ASP A 76 -13.07 14.99 5.88
N GLN A 77 -13.92 14.10 5.37
CA GLN A 77 -14.03 12.71 5.84
C GLN A 77 -12.73 11.96 5.54
N THR A 78 -11.77 12.01 6.46
CA THR A 78 -10.54 11.25 6.34
C THR A 78 -10.87 9.77 6.36
N PRO A 79 -10.35 8.98 5.40
CA PRO A 79 -10.66 7.55 5.34
C PRO A 79 -10.14 6.85 6.60
N GLY A 80 -11.07 6.30 7.39
CA GLY A 80 -10.76 5.54 8.59
C GLY A 80 -10.46 4.06 8.31
N LEU A 81 -9.96 3.34 9.31
CA LEU A 81 -9.65 1.90 9.18
C LEU A 81 -10.89 1.02 8.95
N SER A 82 -12.08 1.53 9.27
CA SER A 82 -13.37 0.87 8.97
C SER A 82 -13.57 0.62 7.48
N LEU A 83 -12.97 1.47 6.62
CA LEU A 83 -12.98 1.35 5.16
C LEU A 83 -12.53 -0.03 4.68
N LEU A 84 -11.47 -0.59 5.28
CA LEU A 84 -10.95 -1.92 4.92
C LEU A 84 -11.99 -3.00 5.20
N SER A 85 -12.72 -2.88 6.31
CA SER A 85 -13.78 -3.83 6.68
C SER A 85 -15.00 -3.69 5.76
N THR A 86 -15.34 -2.46 5.35
CA THR A 86 -16.41 -2.21 4.37
C THR A 86 -16.09 -2.87 3.04
N TRP A 87 -14.90 -2.61 2.45
CA TRP A 87 -14.51 -3.24 1.20
C TRP A 87 -14.42 -4.77 1.29
N ALA A 88 -13.90 -5.29 2.39
CA ALA A 88 -13.85 -6.74 2.61
C ALA A 88 -15.26 -7.36 2.59
N ARG A 89 -16.25 -6.71 3.23
CA ARG A 89 -17.65 -7.16 3.17
C ARG A 89 -18.21 -7.04 1.77
N THR A 90 -18.02 -5.90 1.10
CA THR A 90 -18.50 -5.68 -0.28
C THR A 90 -18.00 -6.76 -1.24
N VAL A 91 -16.70 -7.12 -1.15
CA VAL A 91 -16.11 -8.19 -1.96
C VAL A 91 -16.76 -9.55 -1.65
N ILE A 92 -16.94 -9.88 -0.37
CA ILE A 92 -17.58 -11.15 0.02
C ILE A 92 -19.03 -11.22 -0.42
N ASP A 93 -19.82 -10.16 -0.21
CA ASP A 93 -21.24 -10.10 -0.58
C ASP A 93 -21.43 -10.17 -2.10
N ASP A 94 -20.54 -9.55 -2.87
CA ASP A 94 -20.56 -9.63 -4.32
C ASP A 94 -20.14 -11.02 -4.83
N ARG A 95 -19.17 -11.69 -4.20
CA ARG A 95 -18.83 -13.09 -4.52
C ARG A 95 -19.98 -14.05 -4.23
N GLN A 96 -20.63 -13.87 -3.08
CA GLN A 96 -21.82 -14.64 -2.70
C GLN A 96 -22.95 -14.46 -3.72
N ARG A 97 -23.25 -13.22 -4.12
CA ARG A 97 -24.25 -12.94 -5.18
C ARG A 97 -23.88 -13.55 -6.53
N ALA A 98 -22.59 -13.62 -6.85
CA ALA A 98 -22.10 -14.25 -8.07
C ALA A 98 -22.10 -15.79 -8.01
N ASN A 99 -22.46 -16.41 -6.88
CA ASN A 99 -22.33 -17.85 -6.63
C ASN A 99 -20.91 -18.40 -6.93
N ASP A 100 -19.89 -17.58 -6.72
CA ASP A 100 -18.49 -17.98 -6.93
C ASP A 100 -17.92 -18.63 -5.67
N TRP A 101 -18.16 -19.93 -5.52
CA TRP A 101 -17.69 -20.74 -4.40
C TRP A 101 -16.21 -21.15 -4.53
N THR A 102 -15.58 -20.94 -5.70
CA THR A 102 -14.23 -21.46 -6.02
C THR A 102 -13.13 -20.82 -5.16
N GLY A 103 -13.39 -19.64 -4.59
CA GLY A 103 -12.46 -18.99 -3.68
C GLY A 103 -13.05 -18.70 -2.32
N TRP A 104 -14.06 -19.45 -1.86
CA TRP A 104 -14.61 -19.31 -0.50
C TRP A 104 -13.70 -19.98 0.54
N THR A 105 -12.45 -19.56 0.56
CA THR A 105 -11.50 -19.83 1.64
C THR A 105 -11.57 -18.65 2.60
N ARG A 106 -12.19 -18.85 3.77
CA ARG A 106 -12.01 -17.90 4.87
C ARG A 106 -10.52 -17.91 5.20
N PRO A 107 -9.82 -16.75 5.23
CA PRO A 107 -8.45 -16.73 5.67
C PRO A 107 -8.37 -17.41 7.03
N ALA A 108 -7.43 -18.33 7.22
CA ALA A 108 -7.21 -18.95 8.51
C ALA A 108 -6.90 -17.83 9.51
N GLY A 109 -7.87 -17.55 10.37
CA GLY A 109 -7.78 -16.53 11.40
C GLY A 109 -7.47 -17.18 12.73
N HIS A 110 -6.58 -16.58 13.50
CA HIS A 110 -6.49 -16.89 14.92
C HIS A 110 -7.65 -16.18 15.63
N GLU A 111 -8.26 -16.80 16.65
CA GLU A 111 -9.37 -16.20 17.42
C GLU A 111 -9.04 -14.83 18.02
N ARG A 112 -7.74 -14.51 18.15
CA ARG A 112 -7.22 -13.25 18.70
C ARG A 112 -6.90 -12.18 17.66
N GLU A 113 -7.15 -12.46 16.38
CA GLU A 113 -6.77 -11.56 15.30
C GLU A 113 -7.71 -10.35 15.20
N ARG A 114 -7.14 -9.14 15.06
CA ARG A 114 -7.92 -7.89 14.97
C ARG A 114 -8.72 -7.85 13.66
N THR A 115 -9.91 -7.25 13.69
CA THR A 115 -10.83 -7.13 12.54
C THR A 115 -10.16 -6.53 11.30
N VAL A 116 -9.30 -5.52 11.48
CA VAL A 116 -8.59 -4.87 10.37
C VAL A 116 -7.58 -5.82 9.69
N SER A 117 -6.88 -6.65 10.45
CA SER A 117 -5.94 -7.65 9.91
C SER A 117 -6.69 -8.69 9.07
N VAL A 118 -7.86 -9.14 9.55
CA VAL A 118 -8.72 -10.05 8.80
C VAL A 118 -9.22 -9.40 7.50
N ALA A 119 -9.64 -8.13 7.55
CA ALA A 119 -10.10 -7.40 6.38
C ALA A 119 -9.00 -7.29 5.30
N VAL A 120 -7.76 -6.94 5.68
CA VAL A 120 -6.62 -6.89 4.75
C VAL A 120 -6.36 -8.27 4.12
N LYS A 121 -6.38 -9.35 4.91
CA LYS A 121 -6.21 -10.72 4.39
C LYS A 121 -7.29 -11.10 3.38
N VAL A 122 -8.55 -10.78 3.67
CA VAL A 122 -9.69 -11.03 2.76
C VAL A 122 -9.49 -10.27 1.44
N LEU A 123 -9.13 -8.99 1.52
CA LEU A 123 -8.90 -8.17 0.33
C LEU A 123 -7.73 -8.69 -0.51
N LEU A 124 -6.62 -9.08 0.10
CA LEU A 124 -5.48 -9.67 -0.60
C LEU A 124 -5.85 -11.00 -1.29
N LEU A 125 -6.57 -11.87 -0.58
CA LEU A 125 -6.97 -13.18 -1.09
C LEU A 125 -7.93 -13.10 -2.28
N HIS A 126 -8.77 -12.07 -2.33
CA HIS A 126 -9.78 -11.90 -3.37
C HIS A 126 -9.46 -10.76 -4.35
N LEU A 127 -8.24 -10.24 -4.32
CA LEU A 127 -7.86 -9.05 -5.07
C LEU A 127 -8.05 -9.24 -6.58
N ASP A 128 -7.59 -10.36 -7.13
CA ASP A 128 -7.64 -10.61 -8.58
C ASP A 128 -9.08 -10.71 -9.08
N TRP A 129 -9.96 -11.27 -8.25
CA TRP A 129 -11.39 -11.31 -8.53
C TRP A 129 -12.00 -9.90 -8.44
N ALA A 130 -11.74 -9.18 -7.33
CA ALA A 130 -12.26 -7.84 -7.09
C ALA A 130 -11.80 -6.84 -8.16
N ALA A 131 -10.60 -7.03 -8.73
CA ALA A 131 -10.03 -6.20 -9.81
C ALA A 131 -10.83 -6.25 -11.12
N THR A 132 -11.72 -7.23 -11.31
CA THR A 132 -12.58 -7.38 -12.49
C THR A 132 -13.99 -6.79 -12.31
N ARG A 133 -14.27 -6.19 -11.15
CA ARG A 133 -15.61 -5.74 -10.76
C ARG A 133 -15.82 -4.25 -11.02
N PRO A 134 -17.08 -3.79 -11.16
CA PRO A 134 -17.37 -2.38 -11.42
C PRO A 134 -16.82 -1.40 -10.38
N TYR A 135 -16.75 -1.81 -9.11
CA TYR A 135 -16.27 -0.98 -8.00
C TYR A 135 -14.74 -1.01 -7.82
N ALA A 136 -14.00 -1.74 -8.65
CA ALA A 136 -12.57 -1.97 -8.45
C ALA A 136 -11.76 -0.67 -8.41
N ARG A 137 -12.14 0.32 -9.24
CA ARG A 137 -11.49 1.63 -9.27
C ARG A 137 -11.70 2.40 -7.97
N ASP A 138 -12.94 2.49 -7.51
CA ASP A 138 -13.28 3.21 -6.28
C ASP A 138 -12.55 2.60 -5.07
N MET A 139 -12.53 1.26 -5.01
CA MET A 139 -11.76 0.53 -4.00
C MET A 139 -10.27 0.87 -4.05
N ALA A 140 -9.66 0.87 -5.23
CA ALA A 140 -8.24 1.20 -5.40
C ALA A 140 -7.94 2.65 -5.00
N ASP A 141 -8.80 3.59 -5.37
CA ASP A 141 -8.64 5.01 -5.05
C ASP A 141 -8.78 5.27 -3.55
N GLU A 142 -9.78 4.67 -2.90
CA GLU A 142 -10.01 4.81 -1.46
C GLU A 142 -8.89 4.16 -0.63
N ILE A 143 -8.46 2.95 -0.99
CA ILE A 143 -7.31 2.29 -0.34
C ILE A 143 -6.03 3.09 -0.58
N GLY A 144 -5.86 3.67 -1.77
CA GLY A 144 -4.75 4.56 -2.08
C GLY A 144 -4.73 5.82 -1.21
N ARG A 145 -5.90 6.45 -0.99
CA ARG A 145 -6.06 7.59 -0.07
C ARG A 145 -5.73 7.20 1.37
N LEU A 146 -6.26 6.07 1.85
CA LEU A 146 -5.96 5.54 3.19
C LEU A 146 -4.46 5.26 3.36
N HIS A 147 -3.82 4.64 2.37
CA HIS A 147 -2.39 4.32 2.38
C HIS A 147 -1.53 5.58 2.46
N GLY A 148 -1.82 6.59 1.63
CA GLY A 148 -1.12 7.86 1.67
C GLY A 148 -1.33 8.61 3.00
N HIS A 149 -2.51 8.47 3.59
CA HIS A 149 -2.83 9.04 4.89
C HIS A 149 -2.05 8.36 6.03
N LEU A 150 -2.01 7.03 6.09
CA LEU A 150 -1.24 6.28 7.09
C LEU A 150 0.27 6.51 6.95
N ASN A 151 0.79 6.64 5.73
CA ASN A 151 2.20 7.00 5.52
C ASN A 151 2.55 8.38 6.10
N ARG A 152 1.67 9.38 5.92
CA ARG A 152 1.86 10.70 6.53
C ARG A 152 1.82 10.62 8.06
N ALA A 153 0.89 9.83 8.60
CA ALA A 153 0.76 9.61 10.05
C ALA A 153 1.98 8.93 10.66
N ALA A 154 2.55 7.93 9.98
CA ALA A 154 3.73 7.20 10.44
C ALA A 154 5.00 8.06 10.46
N GLY A 155 5.05 9.18 9.72
CA GLY A 155 6.21 10.08 9.65
C GLY A 155 7.45 9.52 8.95
N TYR A 156 7.51 8.20 8.76
CA TYR A 156 8.47 7.50 7.91
C TYR A 156 7.67 6.72 6.85
N PRO A 157 7.54 7.24 5.62
CA PRO A 157 6.80 6.53 4.60
C PRO A 157 7.47 5.19 4.37
N ILE A 158 6.70 4.10 4.38
CA ILE A 158 7.16 2.85 3.80
C ILE A 158 7.26 3.16 2.32
N ALA A 159 8.47 3.52 1.88
CA ALA A 159 8.72 3.77 0.48
C ALA A 159 8.21 2.54 -0.28
N PRO A 160 7.45 2.70 -1.38
CA PRO A 160 7.22 1.58 -2.27
C PRO A 160 8.60 0.99 -2.53
N THR A 161 8.78 -0.31 -2.23
CA THR A 161 10.06 -0.99 -2.43
C THR A 161 10.51 -0.58 -3.82
N PRO A 162 11.56 0.25 -3.97
CA PRO A 162 11.94 0.72 -5.28
C PRO A 162 12.14 -0.54 -6.09
N GLN A 163 11.45 -0.65 -7.23
CA GLN A 163 11.66 -1.80 -8.10
C GLN A 163 13.17 -1.97 -8.21
N PRO A 164 13.70 -3.16 -7.88
CA PRO A 164 15.14 -3.35 -7.78
C PRO A 164 15.73 -2.86 -9.09
N ARG A 165 16.57 -1.83 -9.03
CA ARG A 165 17.19 -1.25 -10.22
C ARG A 165 17.90 -2.40 -10.91
N GLN A 166 17.45 -2.75 -12.11
CA GLN A 166 18.02 -3.87 -12.83
C GLN A 166 19.31 -3.39 -13.53
N VAL A 167 20.28 -4.29 -13.65
CA VAL A 167 21.54 -4.02 -14.35
C VAL A 167 21.27 -4.08 -15.85
N CYS A 168 21.62 -3.04 -16.60
CA CYS A 168 21.48 -3.09 -18.05
C CYS A 168 22.46 -4.11 -18.64
N PRO A 169 22.03 -5.14 -19.39
CA PRO A 169 22.97 -6.11 -19.97
C PRO A 169 23.89 -5.48 -21.03
N ARG A 170 23.55 -4.29 -21.56
CA ARG A 170 24.34 -3.60 -22.60
C ARG A 170 25.44 -2.71 -22.04
N CYS A 171 25.14 -1.91 -21.01
CA CYS A 171 26.12 -0.97 -20.43
C CYS A 171 26.54 -1.34 -19.00
N GLN A 172 25.98 -2.41 -18.43
CA GLN A 172 26.26 -2.93 -17.09
C GLN A 172 25.99 -1.95 -15.93
N LEU A 173 25.26 -0.86 -16.19
CA LEU A 173 24.85 0.10 -15.16
C LEU A 173 23.48 -0.26 -14.56
N MET A 174 23.27 0.04 -13.28
CA MET A 174 21.99 -0.14 -12.57
C MET A 174 20.97 0.96 -12.90
N THR A 175 20.66 1.14 -14.17
CA THR A 175 19.85 2.26 -14.70
C THR A 175 18.61 1.81 -15.45
N VAL A 176 18.27 0.52 -15.41
CA VAL A 176 17.07 -0.03 -16.07
C VAL A 176 15.83 0.20 -15.21
N THR A 177 14.79 0.75 -15.85
CA THR A 177 13.46 0.96 -15.29
C THR A 177 12.41 0.22 -16.11
N VAL A 178 11.37 -0.30 -15.46
CA VAL A 178 10.23 -0.94 -16.14
C VAL A 178 9.18 0.14 -16.48
N ARG A 179 8.82 0.22 -17.75
CA ARG A 179 7.77 1.10 -18.27
C ARG A 179 6.37 0.52 -18.01
N PRO A 180 5.31 1.34 -18.08
CA PRO A 180 3.93 0.88 -17.92
C PRO A 180 3.48 -0.17 -18.96
N ASP A 181 4.12 -0.21 -20.12
CA ASP A 181 3.89 -1.18 -21.20
C ASP A 181 4.64 -2.51 -20.99
N GLY A 182 5.34 -2.68 -19.86
CA GLY A 182 6.12 -3.88 -19.54
C GLY A 182 7.52 -3.90 -20.16
N MET A 183 7.87 -2.90 -20.98
CA MET A 183 9.20 -2.78 -21.56
C MET A 183 10.22 -2.30 -20.52
N ARG A 184 11.46 -2.73 -20.66
CA ARG A 184 12.59 -2.30 -19.81
C ARG A 184 13.41 -1.28 -20.56
N GLU A 185 13.52 -0.08 -20.02
CA GLU A 185 14.27 1.02 -20.61
C GLU A 185 15.48 1.37 -19.75
N CYS A 186 16.66 1.44 -20.38
CA CYS A 186 17.87 1.93 -19.75
C CYS A 186 17.90 3.46 -19.83
N SER A 187 17.96 4.13 -18.68
CA SER A 187 17.96 5.60 -18.58
C SER A 187 19.31 6.26 -18.89
N THR A 188 20.37 5.50 -19.15
CA THR A 188 21.68 6.04 -19.51
C THR A 188 21.65 6.65 -20.91
N LEU A 189 22.08 7.92 -21.03
CA LEU A 189 22.05 8.71 -22.28
C LEU A 189 22.69 8.00 -23.48
N ASP A 190 23.77 7.25 -23.25
CA ASP A 190 24.54 6.56 -24.30
C ASP A 190 23.98 5.17 -24.64
N CYS A 191 23.17 4.58 -23.76
CA CYS A 191 22.64 3.22 -23.95
C CYS A 191 21.23 3.25 -24.54
N ARG A 192 20.29 3.95 -23.85
CA ARG A 192 18.86 4.05 -24.19
C ARG A 192 18.22 2.75 -24.69
N ALA A 193 18.72 1.60 -24.22
CA ALA A 193 18.22 0.31 -24.66
C ALA A 193 16.79 0.13 -24.16
N VAL A 194 15.89 -0.23 -25.06
CA VAL A 194 14.52 -0.64 -24.76
C VAL A 194 14.42 -2.13 -25.08
N LEU A 195 14.09 -2.95 -24.08
CA LEU A 195 14.08 -4.41 -24.16
C LEU A 195 12.73 -4.94 -23.70
N SER A 196 12.23 -5.98 -24.36
CA SER A 196 11.13 -6.76 -23.81
C SER A 196 11.58 -7.51 -22.54
N ALA A 197 10.65 -8.17 -21.86
CA ALA A 197 11.00 -9.00 -20.71
C ALA A 197 11.88 -10.19 -21.08
N ASP A 198 11.53 -10.87 -22.17
CA ASP A 198 12.25 -12.05 -22.65
C ASP A 198 13.63 -11.66 -23.19
N GLU A 199 13.71 -10.59 -23.99
CA GLU A 199 14.98 -10.08 -24.51
C GLU A 199 15.95 -9.65 -23.39
N TYR A 200 15.42 -9.10 -22.30
CA TYR A 200 16.23 -8.75 -21.16
C TYR A 200 16.77 -9.99 -20.44
N ALA A 201 15.94 -11.03 -20.26
CA ALA A 201 16.33 -12.27 -19.62
C ALA A 201 17.42 -12.99 -20.42
N ASP A 202 17.20 -13.20 -21.72
CA ASP A 202 18.15 -13.84 -22.63
C ASP A 202 19.52 -13.14 -22.60
N ARG A 203 19.52 -11.81 -22.68
CA ARG A 203 20.77 -11.03 -22.65
C ARG A 203 21.45 -11.03 -21.30
N ALA A 204 20.69 -11.03 -20.20
CA ALA A 204 21.25 -11.15 -18.86
C ALA A 204 21.94 -12.51 -18.70
N GLU A 205 21.33 -13.60 -19.19
CA GLU A 205 21.93 -14.93 -19.19
C GLU A 205 23.22 -15.00 -20.02
N CYS A 206 23.21 -14.46 -21.25
CA CYS A 206 24.42 -14.40 -22.08
C CYS A 206 25.55 -13.62 -21.39
N THR A 207 25.24 -12.46 -20.79
CA THR A 207 26.24 -11.62 -20.11
C THR A 207 26.83 -12.34 -18.89
N LEU A 208 25.99 -13.06 -18.12
CA LEU A 208 26.45 -13.84 -16.97
C LEU A 208 27.32 -15.03 -17.40
N ALA A 209 26.99 -15.68 -18.52
CA ALA A 209 27.80 -16.76 -19.08
C ALA A 209 29.17 -16.26 -19.56
N GLU A 210 29.23 -15.09 -20.21
CA GLU A 210 30.48 -14.45 -20.62
C GLU A 210 31.36 -14.06 -19.42
N LEU A 211 30.76 -13.48 -18.38
CA LEU A 211 31.48 -13.13 -17.14
C LEU A 211 32.00 -14.35 -16.39
N ALA A 212 31.27 -15.48 -16.44
CA ALA A 212 31.71 -16.73 -15.83
C ALA A 212 32.84 -17.41 -16.60
N ALA A 213 33.01 -17.10 -17.89
CA ALA A 213 34.04 -17.65 -18.75
C ALA A 213 35.35 -16.83 -18.79
N ALA A 214 35.33 -15.60 -18.25
CA ALA A 214 36.46 -14.68 -18.17
C ALA A 214 37.25 -14.84 -16.85
#